data_AF-A0A9D7YM67-F1
#
_entry.id   AF-A0A9D7YM67-F1
#
_cell.length_a   1.000
_cell.length_b   1.000
_cell.length_c   1.000
_cell.angle_alpha   90.00
_cell.angle_beta   90.00
_cell.angle_gamma   90.00
#
_symmetry.space_group_name_H-M   'P 1'
#
loop_
_entity.id
_entity.type
_entity.pdbx_description
1 polymer ?
#
loop_
_entity_poly.entity_id
_entity_poly.type
_entity_poly.pdbx_seq_one_letter_code
_entity_poly.pdbx_strand_id
1 'polypeptide(L)'
;MIQTRSPRLGLRRAFTLIELVAVMVVLAVLAGVAIPKYFDYADRAKTSSVQGTLGAVRTALANFYTEAAVAGDAAYPTLAEIRTVGTVMQEAIPANPYNNLSTIQRITVLADAQNRAVSNTTQFGWNYYFDNNANPPVTIFWANSTDQTTVLNANGQPIRANRL
;
A
#
# COMPACT_ATOMS: atom_id res chain seq x y z
N MET A 1 -39.56 56.57 -33.11
CA MET A 1 -39.62 55.26 -33.80
C MET A 1 -38.98 54.23 -32.87
N ILE A 2 -39.77 53.43 -32.15
CA ILE A 2 -39.28 52.45 -31.16
C ILE A 2 -39.83 51.08 -31.56
N GLN A 3 -38.95 50.15 -31.96
CA GLN A 3 -39.30 48.75 -32.21
C GLN A 3 -39.15 47.94 -30.91
N THR A 4 -40.26 47.48 -30.36
CA THR A 4 -40.29 46.50 -29.27
C THR A 4 -39.96 45.11 -29.81
N ARG A 5 -38.72 44.64 -29.58
CA ARG A 5 -38.34 43.24 -29.85
C ARG A 5 -38.98 42.32 -28.83
N SER A 6 -39.89 41.46 -29.29
CA SER A 6 -40.52 40.41 -28.47
C SER A 6 -39.52 39.29 -28.18
N PRO A 7 -39.26 38.93 -26.90
CA PRO A 7 -38.38 37.81 -26.58
C PRO A 7 -39.12 36.49 -26.85
N ARG A 8 -38.63 35.68 -27.78
CA ARG A 8 -39.11 34.30 -27.96
C ARG A 8 -38.61 33.48 -26.78
N LEU A 9 -39.48 33.18 -25.81
CA LEU A 9 -39.20 32.17 -24.78
C LEU A 9 -38.98 30.82 -25.50
N GLY A 10 -37.72 30.41 -25.63
CA GLY A 10 -37.39 29.05 -26.07
C GLY A 10 -37.99 28.05 -25.09
N LEU A 11 -38.77 27.10 -25.60
CA LEU A 11 -39.25 25.96 -24.83
C LEU A 11 -38.04 25.24 -24.21
N ARG A 12 -37.85 25.38 -22.90
CA ARG A 12 -36.96 24.49 -22.15
C ARG A 12 -37.58 23.10 -22.19
N ARG A 13 -37.01 22.20 -23.01
CA ARG A 13 -37.35 20.77 -22.98
C ARG A 13 -37.00 20.23 -21.59
N ALA A 14 -38.02 19.89 -20.81
CA ALA A 14 -37.84 19.15 -19.57
C ALA A 14 -37.58 17.68 -19.91
N PHE A 15 -36.64 17.05 -19.19
CA PHE A 15 -36.32 15.64 -19.31
C PHE A 15 -37.56 14.78 -19.01
N THR A 16 -37.74 13.70 -19.76
CA THR A 16 -38.84 12.78 -19.54
C THR A 16 -38.50 11.78 -18.41
N LEU A 17 -39.51 11.32 -17.67
CA LEU A 17 -39.32 10.26 -16.67
C LEU A 17 -38.78 8.98 -17.29
N ILE A 18 -39.19 8.68 -18.53
CA ILE A 18 -38.72 7.49 -19.25
C ILE A 18 -37.23 7.58 -19.59
N GLU A 19 -36.70 8.76 -19.92
CA GLU A 19 -35.24 8.96 -20.12
C GLU A 19 -34.47 8.70 -18.83
N LEU A 20 -34.96 9.21 -17.69
CA LEU A 20 -34.31 8.98 -16.40
C LEU A 20 -34.31 7.48 -16.05
N VAL A 21 -35.44 6.80 -16.29
CA VAL A 21 -35.60 5.35 -16.06
C VAL A 21 -34.67 4.54 -16.95
N ALA A 22 -34.55 4.87 -18.24
CA ALA A 22 -33.63 4.17 -19.13
C ALA A 22 -32.17 4.34 -18.71
N VAL A 23 -31.78 5.55 -18.27
CA VAL A 23 -30.42 5.82 -17.79
C VAL A 23 -30.10 5.05 -16.50
N MET A 24 -31.01 5.02 -15.52
CA MET A 24 -30.75 4.27 -14.29
C MET A 24 -30.64 2.76 -14.54
N VAL A 25 -31.39 2.21 -15.50
CA VAL A 25 -31.30 0.79 -15.86
C VAL A 25 -29.92 0.48 -16.44
N VAL A 26 -29.42 1.32 -17.35
CA VAL A 26 -28.07 1.16 -17.91
C VAL A 26 -27.01 1.29 -16.81
N LEU A 27 -27.11 2.29 -15.93
CA LEU A 27 -26.19 2.47 -14.80
C LEU A 27 -26.22 1.28 -13.83
N ALA A 28 -27.39 0.67 -13.59
CA ALA A 28 -27.51 -0.50 -12.71
C ALA A 28 -26.76 -1.71 -13.28
N VAL A 29 -26.88 -1.96 -14.59
CA VAL A 29 -26.15 -3.07 -15.26
C VAL A 29 -24.64 -2.81 -15.23
N LEU A 30 -24.21 -1.58 -15.56
CA LEU A 30 -22.80 -1.21 -15.55
C LEU A 30 -22.20 -1.32 -14.15
N ALA A 31 -22.91 -0.83 -13.12
CA ALA A 31 -22.48 -0.93 -11.73
C ALA A 31 -22.33 -2.38 -11.28
N GLY A 32 -23.25 -3.27 -11.67
CA GLY A 32 -23.18 -4.70 -11.33
C GLY A 32 -21.90 -5.39 -11.81
N VAL A 33 -21.37 -5.02 -12.98
CA VAL A 33 -20.12 -5.60 -13.52
C VAL A 33 -18.88 -4.81 -13.06
N ALA A 34 -18.98 -3.49 -12.90
CA ALA A 34 -17.85 -2.64 -12.58
C ALA A 34 -17.40 -2.71 -11.11
N ILE A 35 -18.35 -2.79 -10.17
CA ILE A 35 -18.06 -2.75 -8.73
C ILE A 35 -17.16 -3.92 -8.29
N PRO A 36 -17.44 -5.20 -8.63
CA PRO A 36 -16.57 -6.31 -8.23
C PRO A 36 -15.14 -6.15 -8.79
N LYS A 37 -15.02 -5.76 -10.07
CA LYS A 37 -13.72 -5.54 -10.71
C LYS A 37 -12.94 -4.40 -10.06
N TYR A 38 -13.62 -3.35 -9.63
CA TYR A 38 -13.00 -2.23 -8.95
C TYR A 38 -12.32 -2.66 -7.63
N PHE A 39 -12.98 -3.50 -6.83
CA PHE A 39 -12.37 -4.03 -5.61
C PHE A 39 -11.14 -4.90 -5.89
N ASP A 40 -11.21 -5.77 -6.90
CA ASP A 40 -10.05 -6.56 -7.33
C ASP A 40 -8.87 -5.68 -7.76
N TYR A 41 -9.13 -4.61 -8.52
CA TYR A 41 -8.08 -3.66 -8.92
C TYR A 41 -7.51 -2.88 -7.74
N ALA A 42 -8.35 -2.46 -6.80
CA ALA A 42 -7.90 -1.77 -5.60
C ALA A 42 -6.97 -2.67 -4.75
N ASP A 43 -7.32 -3.95 -4.59
CA ASP A 43 -6.50 -4.89 -3.82
C ASP A 43 -5.20 -5.26 -4.55
N ARG A 44 -5.21 -5.36 -5.88
CA ARG A 44 -3.98 -5.49 -6.69
C ARG A 44 -3.08 -4.27 -6.54
N ALA A 45 -3.64 -3.06 -6.52
CA ALA A 45 -2.89 -1.83 -6.34
C ALA A 45 -2.23 -1.76 -4.96
N LYS A 46 -2.97 -2.11 -3.89
CA LYS A 46 -2.40 -2.22 -2.53
C LYS A 46 -1.25 -3.23 -2.48
N THR A 47 -1.48 -4.42 -3.05
CA THR A 47 -0.49 -5.51 -3.07
C THR A 47 0.79 -5.07 -3.80
N SER A 48 0.65 -4.46 -4.97
CA SER A 48 1.78 -3.95 -5.76
C SER A 48 2.52 -2.82 -5.06
N SER A 49 1.80 -1.90 -4.41
CA SER A 49 2.41 -0.82 -3.62
C SER A 49 3.23 -1.37 -2.45
N VAL A 50 2.71 -2.36 -1.71
CA VAL A 50 3.49 -3.02 -0.64
C VAL A 50 4.74 -3.69 -1.18
N GLN A 51 4.64 -4.45 -2.27
CA GLN A 51 5.82 -5.10 -2.88
C GLN A 51 6.86 -4.08 -3.33
N GLY A 52 6.43 -2.97 -3.93
CA GLY A 52 7.32 -1.87 -4.32
C GLY A 52 8.05 -1.27 -3.12
N THR A 53 7.32 -0.94 -2.05
CA THR A 53 7.92 -0.41 -0.81
C THR A 53 8.85 -1.43 -0.15
N LEU A 54 8.44 -2.70 -0.06
CA LEU A 54 9.27 -3.77 0.50
C LEU A 54 10.56 -3.95 -0.30
N GLY A 55 10.49 -3.93 -1.63
CA GLY A 55 11.65 -4.00 -2.51
C GLY A 55 12.60 -2.83 -2.28
N ALA A 56 12.09 -1.60 -2.31
CA ALA A 56 12.88 -0.40 -2.10
C ALA A 56 13.58 -0.40 -0.73
N VAL A 57 12.85 -0.72 0.35
CA VAL A 57 13.40 -0.77 1.72
C VAL A 57 14.44 -1.89 1.83
N ARG A 58 14.15 -3.10 1.34
CA ARG A 58 15.10 -4.23 1.41
C ARG A 58 16.39 -3.94 0.64
N THR A 59 16.30 -3.30 -0.52
CA THR A 59 17.48 -2.86 -1.27
C THR A 59 18.26 -1.79 -0.52
N ALA A 60 17.58 -0.80 0.06
CA ALA A 60 18.22 0.24 0.87
C ALA A 60 18.94 -0.33 2.10
N LEU A 61 18.33 -1.29 2.79
CA LEU A 61 18.94 -2.02 3.91
C LEU A 61 20.19 -2.80 3.48
N ALA A 62 20.14 -3.46 2.32
CA ALA A 62 21.28 -4.17 1.76
C ALA A 62 22.42 -3.21 1.41
N ASN A 63 22.12 -2.07 0.77
CA ASN A 63 23.11 -1.05 0.44
C ASN A 63 23.78 -0.49 1.70
N PHE A 64 22.98 -0.11 2.71
CA PHE A 64 23.50 0.36 4.00
C PHE A 64 24.44 -0.67 4.63
N TYR A 65 24.02 -1.94 4.67
CA TYR A 65 24.86 -3.02 5.21
C TYR A 65 26.16 -3.18 4.42
N THR A 66 26.13 -3.09 3.08
CA THR A 66 27.34 -3.20 2.27
C THR A 66 28.30 -2.04 2.48
N GLU A 67 27.79 -0.81 2.61
CA GLU A 67 28.59 0.37 2.89
C GLU A 67 29.24 0.27 4.28
N ALA A 68 28.45 -0.15 5.28
CA ALA A 68 28.93 -0.34 6.64
C ALA A 68 29.98 -1.47 6.72
N ALA A 69 29.77 -2.58 6.00
CA ALA A 69 30.73 -3.68 5.90
C ALA A 69 32.07 -3.24 5.27
N VAL A 70 32.03 -2.38 4.24
CA VAL A 70 33.24 -1.79 3.64
C VAL A 70 33.96 -0.85 4.62
N ALA A 71 33.21 -0.15 5.47
CA ALA A 71 33.77 0.68 6.54
C ALA A 71 34.31 -0.12 7.74
N GLY A 72 34.15 -1.45 7.74
CA GLY A 72 34.63 -2.34 8.81
C GLY A 72 33.60 -2.62 9.91
N ASP A 73 32.36 -2.15 9.77
CA ASP A 73 31.26 -2.40 10.69
C ASP A 73 30.08 -3.00 9.93
N ALA A 74 30.10 -4.32 9.70
CA ALA A 74 29.06 -5.01 8.93
C ALA A 74 27.74 -5.12 9.72
N ALA A 75 27.02 -4.01 9.83
CA ALA A 75 25.81 -3.87 10.64
C ALA A 75 24.63 -3.38 9.81
N TYR A 76 23.44 -3.93 10.07
CA TYR A 76 22.18 -3.36 9.59
C TYR A 76 21.79 -2.12 10.40
N PRO A 77 21.04 -1.18 9.82
CA PRO A 77 20.67 0.05 10.52
C PRO A 77 19.77 -0.24 11.72
N THR A 78 19.93 0.55 12.77
CA THR A 78 19.05 0.54 13.92
C THR A 78 17.65 1.06 13.57
N LEU A 79 16.69 0.87 14.49
CA LEU A 79 15.34 1.41 14.33
C LEU A 79 15.32 2.95 14.18
N ALA A 80 16.27 3.66 14.81
CA ALA A 80 16.35 5.11 14.70
C ALA A 80 16.85 5.53 13.31
N GLU A 81 17.87 4.84 12.78
CA GLU A 81 18.45 5.13 11.48
C GLU A 81 17.49 4.85 10.33
N ILE A 82 16.77 3.71 10.34
CA ILE A 82 15.76 3.42 9.29
C ILE A 82 14.59 4.41 9.30
N ARG A 83 14.29 5.04 10.44
CA ARG A 83 13.26 6.08 10.57
C ARG A 83 13.77 7.48 10.20
N THR A 84 15.09 7.66 10.06
CA THR A 84 15.71 8.95 9.75
C THR A 84 15.84 9.10 8.25
N VAL A 85 15.14 10.09 7.69
CA VAL A 85 15.23 10.41 6.26
C VAL A 85 16.64 10.87 5.92
N GLY A 86 17.18 10.35 4.82
CA GLY A 86 18.55 10.61 4.36
C GLY A 86 19.59 9.63 4.89
N THR A 87 19.27 8.79 5.89
CA THR A 87 20.20 7.78 6.40
C THR A 87 20.13 6.47 5.62
N VAL A 88 18.95 5.83 5.61
CA VAL A 88 18.74 4.56 4.90
C VAL A 88 17.95 4.80 3.61
N MET A 89 16.94 5.67 3.65
CA MET A 89 16.12 6.04 2.51
C MET A 89 16.12 7.55 2.32
N GLN A 90 16.14 8.00 1.06
CA GLN A 90 16.15 9.43 0.73
C GLN A 90 14.81 10.12 1.02
N GLU A 91 13.72 9.36 1.00
CA GLU A 91 12.37 9.82 1.35
C GLU A 91 11.81 8.98 2.51
N ALA A 92 10.79 9.52 3.17
CA ALA A 92 10.07 8.78 4.20
C ALA A 92 9.41 7.52 3.61
N ILE A 93 9.42 6.42 4.37
CA ILE A 93 8.76 5.19 3.95
C ILE A 93 7.27 5.46 3.71
N PRO A 94 6.71 5.10 2.54
CA PRO A 94 5.30 5.26 2.26
C PRO A 94 4.41 4.57 3.30
N ALA A 95 3.20 5.09 3.48
CA ALA A 95 2.21 4.43 4.31
C ALA A 95 1.89 3.02 3.78
N ASN A 96 1.76 2.05 4.68
CA ASN A 96 1.28 0.73 4.34
C ASN A 96 -0.19 0.85 3.86
N PRO A 97 -0.52 0.47 2.61
CA PRO A 97 -1.86 0.58 2.04
C PRO A 97 -2.96 -0.23 2.76
N TYR A 98 -2.59 -1.16 3.64
CA TYR A 98 -3.54 -2.00 4.38
C TYR A 98 -4.03 -1.36 5.68
N ASN A 99 -3.20 -0.55 6.35
CA ASN A 99 -3.59 0.13 7.59
C ASN A 99 -3.34 1.64 7.59
N ASN A 100 -2.88 2.21 6.47
CA ASN A 100 -2.62 3.64 6.25
C ASN A 100 -1.60 4.28 7.21
N LEU A 101 -0.65 3.49 7.71
CA LEU A 101 0.40 3.95 8.63
C LEU A 101 1.78 3.85 7.98
N SER A 102 2.62 4.87 8.12
CA SER A 102 4.01 4.89 7.63
C SER A 102 5.04 4.52 8.71
N THR A 103 4.59 4.41 9.96
CA THR A 103 5.42 4.13 11.12
C THR A 103 5.94 2.69 11.12
N ILE A 104 7.20 2.53 11.56
CA ILE A 104 7.90 1.24 11.64
C ILE A 104 8.05 0.87 13.11
N GLN A 105 7.84 -0.37 13.52
CA GLN A 105 8.24 -0.86 14.86
C GLN A 105 9.38 -1.86 14.78
N ARG A 106 10.15 -1.95 15.88
CA ARG A 106 11.13 -3.02 16.05
C ARG A 106 10.48 -4.26 16.63
N ILE A 107 10.71 -5.38 15.98
CA ILE A 107 10.50 -6.71 16.55
C ILE A 107 11.85 -7.20 17.07
N THR A 108 11.87 -7.77 18.27
CA THR A 108 13.11 -8.20 18.95
C THR A 108 13.28 -9.72 18.97
N VAL A 109 12.20 -10.48 18.72
CA VAL A 109 12.20 -11.94 18.75
C VAL A 109 12.34 -12.50 17.34
N LEU A 110 13.36 -13.32 17.10
CA LEU A 110 13.63 -13.91 15.77
C LEU A 110 12.46 -14.79 15.28
N ALA A 111 11.85 -15.58 16.17
CA ALA A 111 10.73 -16.45 15.81
C ALA A 111 9.53 -15.64 15.28
N ASP A 112 9.23 -14.49 15.90
CA ASP A 112 8.17 -13.59 15.44
C ASP A 112 8.50 -12.98 14.08
N ALA A 113 9.77 -12.63 13.86
CA ALA A 113 10.22 -12.09 12.58
C ALA A 113 10.16 -13.14 11.45
N GLN A 114 10.58 -14.38 11.72
CA GLN A 114 10.48 -15.50 10.76
C GLN A 114 9.01 -15.83 10.42
N ASN A 115 8.13 -15.77 11.43
CA ASN A 115 6.70 -15.97 11.26
C ASN A 115 5.98 -14.75 10.67
N ARG A 116 6.67 -13.63 10.46
CA ARG A 116 6.12 -12.35 10.03
C ARG A 116 4.95 -11.92 10.90
N ALA A 117 5.12 -12.04 12.21
CA ALA A 117 4.10 -11.68 13.19
C ALA A 117 3.62 -10.24 12.99
N VAL A 118 2.35 -10.01 13.33
CA VAL A 118 1.68 -8.73 13.18
C VAL A 118 1.23 -8.29 14.57
N SER A 119 1.53 -7.06 14.96
CA SER A 119 1.26 -6.52 16.30
C SER A 119 1.02 -5.02 16.21
N ASN A 120 0.25 -4.42 17.13
CA ASN A 120 0.06 -2.96 17.17
C ASN A 120 -0.36 -2.33 15.81
N THR A 121 -1.25 -2.99 15.06
CA THR A 121 -1.61 -2.63 13.68
C THR A 121 -2.29 -1.27 13.52
N THR A 122 -2.75 -0.68 14.62
CA THR A 122 -3.33 0.66 14.67
C THR A 122 -2.28 1.76 14.90
N GLN A 123 -1.04 1.39 15.24
CA GLN A 123 0.06 2.32 15.53
C GLN A 123 1.23 2.19 14.56
N PHE A 124 1.42 1.02 13.96
CA PHE A 124 2.54 0.73 13.06
C PHE A 124 2.10 0.12 11.73
N GLY A 125 2.63 0.67 10.64
CA GLY A 125 2.45 0.15 9.28
C GLY A 125 3.43 -0.96 8.93
N TRP A 126 4.63 -0.91 9.50
CA TRP A 126 5.73 -1.76 9.11
C TRP A 126 6.43 -2.37 10.32
N ASN A 127 6.97 -3.58 10.13
CA ASN A 127 7.73 -4.29 11.13
C ASN A 127 9.16 -4.49 10.63
N TYR A 128 10.11 -4.25 11.53
CA TYR A 128 11.52 -4.34 11.27
C TYR A 128 12.20 -5.17 12.35
N TYR A 129 12.94 -6.18 11.93
CA TYR A 129 13.81 -6.97 12.78
C TYR A 129 15.23 -6.88 12.25
N PHE A 130 16.17 -6.71 13.16
CA PHE A 130 17.59 -6.79 12.86
C PHE A 130 18.31 -7.43 14.05
N ASP A 131 19.32 -8.21 13.74
CA ASP A 131 20.26 -8.76 14.70
C ASP A 131 21.66 -8.70 14.11
N ASN A 132 22.43 -7.71 14.57
CA ASN A 132 23.82 -7.50 14.17
C ASN A 132 24.80 -8.36 14.97
N ASN A 133 24.32 -9.08 16.00
CA ASN A 133 25.15 -10.02 16.76
C ASN A 133 25.06 -11.45 16.19
N ALA A 134 24.07 -11.72 15.35
CA ALA A 134 24.01 -12.95 14.57
C ALA A 134 25.19 -13.03 13.59
N ASN A 135 25.64 -14.25 13.26
CA ASN A 135 26.76 -14.45 12.34
C ASN A 135 26.35 -15.41 11.20
N PRO A 136 26.03 -14.91 9.99
CA PRO A 136 26.05 -13.49 9.60
C PRO A 136 24.90 -12.69 10.22
N PRO A 137 25.05 -11.35 10.31
CA PRO A 137 23.97 -10.45 10.69
C PRO A 137 22.71 -10.71 9.87
N VAL A 138 21.54 -10.56 10.50
CA VAL A 138 20.25 -10.80 9.84
C VAL A 138 19.33 -9.61 9.96
N THR A 139 18.55 -9.37 8.91
CA THR A 139 17.48 -8.37 8.93
C THR A 139 16.25 -8.87 8.20
N ILE A 140 15.07 -8.46 8.67
CA ILE A 140 13.78 -8.85 8.13
C ILE A 140 12.85 -7.62 8.19
N PHE A 141 12.31 -7.22 7.04
CA PHE A 141 11.32 -6.13 6.93
C PHE A 141 10.03 -6.64 6.26
N TRP A 142 8.87 -6.32 6.84
CA TRP A 142 7.55 -6.73 6.34
C TRP A 142 6.43 -5.76 6.69
N ALA A 143 5.32 -5.88 5.95
CA ALA A 143 4.09 -5.15 6.20
C ALA A 143 3.37 -5.67 7.47
N ASN A 144 2.90 -4.76 8.30
CA ASN A 144 2.17 -5.07 9.53
C ASN A 144 0.66 -5.24 9.29
N SER A 145 0.29 -6.18 8.42
CA SER A 145 -1.11 -6.54 8.17
C SER A 145 -1.27 -8.03 7.85
N THR A 146 -2.39 -8.61 8.26
CA THR A 146 -2.79 -10.00 7.92
C THR A 146 -3.81 -10.07 6.78
N ASP A 147 -4.15 -8.95 6.16
CA ASP A 147 -5.13 -8.90 5.09
C ASP A 147 -4.69 -9.75 3.89
N GLN A 148 -5.67 -10.35 3.22
CA GLN A 148 -5.41 -11.16 2.04
C GLN A 148 -4.94 -10.27 0.89
N THR A 149 -4.00 -10.79 0.12
CA THR A 149 -3.45 -10.14 -1.06
C THR A 149 -3.94 -10.84 -2.32
N THR A 150 -3.69 -10.25 -3.47
CA THR A 150 -4.03 -10.88 -4.75
C THR A 150 -2.96 -11.84 -5.25
N VAL A 151 -1.84 -11.99 -4.53
CA VAL A 151 -0.78 -12.96 -4.87
C VAL A 151 -1.15 -14.32 -4.31
N LEU A 152 -0.96 -15.36 -5.12
CA LEU A 152 -1.23 -16.74 -4.74
C LEU A 152 0.07 -17.46 -4.36
N ASN A 153 0.00 -18.32 -3.35
CA ASN A 153 1.08 -19.26 -3.04
C ASN A 153 1.14 -20.40 -4.08
N ALA A 154 2.12 -21.30 -3.93
CA ALA A 154 2.27 -22.49 -4.77
C ALA A 154 1.03 -23.41 -4.80
N ASN A 155 0.16 -23.31 -3.78
CA ASN A 155 -1.07 -24.08 -3.66
C ASN A 155 -2.31 -23.33 -4.19
N GLY A 156 -2.14 -22.18 -4.83
CA GLY A 156 -3.24 -21.37 -5.38
C GLY A 156 -4.06 -20.59 -4.35
N GLN A 157 -3.61 -20.51 -3.09
CA GLN A 157 -4.29 -19.76 -2.03
C GLN A 157 -3.70 -18.34 -1.89
N PRO A 158 -4.52 -17.31 -1.63
CA PRO A 158 -4.04 -15.95 -1.39
C PRO A 158 -3.06 -15.88 -0.22
N ILE A 159 -1.88 -15.30 -0.45
CA ILE A 159 -0.96 -14.97 0.66
C ILE A 159 -1.43 -13.70 1.37
N ARG A 160 -1.02 -13.57 2.63
CA ARG A 160 -1.31 -12.40 3.47
C ARG A 160 -0.26 -11.30 3.26
N ALA A 161 -0.62 -10.05 3.54
CA ALA A 161 0.25 -8.89 3.31
C ALA A 161 1.60 -8.97 4.05
N ASN A 162 1.62 -9.51 5.27
CA ASN A 162 2.84 -9.76 6.03
C ASN A 162 3.79 -10.81 5.41
N ARG A 163 3.31 -11.60 4.43
CA ARG A 163 4.06 -12.67 3.76
C ARG A 163 4.48 -12.31 2.33
N LEU A 164 4.35 -11.03 1.94
CA LEU A 164 4.83 -10.48 0.66
C LEU A 164 6.36 -10.30 0.60
#